data_AF-A0A024QEN0-F1
#
_entry.id   AF-A0A024QEN0-F1
#
_cell.length_a   1.000
_cell.length_b   1.000
_cell.length_c   1.000
_cell.angle_alpha   90.00
_cell.angle_beta   90.00
_cell.angle_gamma   90.00
#
_symmetry.space_group_name_H-M   'P 1'
#
loop_
_entity.id
_entity.type
_entity.pdbx_description
1 polymer ?
#
loop_
_entity_poly.entity_id
_entity_poly.type
_entity_poly.pdbx_seq_one_letter_code
_entity_poly.pdbx_strand_id
1 'polypeptide(L)'
;MFDKKNKHYIIGTNSPMKRKIIYFFRQKNLELIECDTEVERAVSTLLPTNDRNRKQQLVIITHPVSNQLFIIRSSLSSYDIQPNTNYADQSMIDIYLADHWFDLLNRNKEIDESQAEILQALKRMIDHYVEHPPKEVYVKENITPYLQCSDQIAVVGLGYVGLPVALGFAKKYNVTGIDVDLEKLALLQCNHDPSGQFSSDQLAAAHISYTDKGTALQTCRYIIVAVPTPITWNDEPDLTFIESASRLIGKHLAKDTTIIYESTVYPGTTEDICVPILEKESGLRSGIDFFVGYSPERINPGDDKHTFETNNKVVAGQTKHVCNRIYDLYASILDASVYKASSIKVAEAAKIVENTQRDINIAYMNELSIIFGKLGIETSEVIKAAKTKWNFNPYTPGLVGGHCIGIDPYYLIYQSKQHGYHPTFLSNARTVNEGMPDYIVQSLLQIVVKHKFNLKDLNVILLGITFKENITDTRNSKSLAILDQLLALEFHIQVCDPLADPVVFKNNYDMDLLPLNQLTPADVIIFSVPHALFHTLDFSKLTNKGSIMMDIKGVLPASVANQGIYWKL
;
A
#
# COMPACT_ATOMS: atom_id res chain seq x y z
N MET A 1 -14.51 -51.51 -12.07
CA MET A 1 -15.91 -51.64 -12.55
C MET A 1 -16.74 -50.47 -12.02
N PHE A 2 -17.57 -49.82 -12.84
CA PHE A 2 -18.40 -48.68 -12.41
C PHE A 2 -19.77 -49.14 -11.91
N ASP A 3 -20.11 -48.82 -10.65
CA ASP A 3 -21.44 -49.04 -10.08
C ASP A 3 -22.35 -47.86 -10.43
N LYS A 4 -23.31 -48.11 -11.33
CA LYS A 4 -24.26 -47.11 -11.81
C LYS A 4 -25.29 -46.69 -10.77
N LYS A 5 -25.55 -47.49 -9.73
CA LYS A 5 -26.58 -47.16 -8.74
C LYS A 5 -26.09 -46.13 -7.72
N ASN A 6 -24.80 -46.15 -7.41
CA ASN A 6 -24.19 -45.27 -6.40
C ASN A 6 -23.14 -44.29 -6.99
N LYS A 7 -22.91 -44.34 -8.31
CA LYS A 7 -22.01 -43.46 -9.08
C LYS A 7 -20.54 -43.46 -8.60
N HIS A 8 -19.92 -44.62 -8.45
CA HIS A 8 -18.47 -44.73 -8.20
C HIS A 8 -17.81 -45.93 -8.89
N TYR A 9 -16.48 -45.87 -9.05
CA TYR A 9 -15.65 -46.93 -9.63
C TYR A 9 -15.04 -47.82 -8.52
N ILE A 10 -15.27 -49.12 -8.62
CA ILE A 10 -14.62 -50.15 -7.78
C ILE A 10 -13.35 -50.62 -8.50
N ILE A 11 -12.18 -50.44 -7.88
CA ILE A 11 -10.90 -51.00 -8.34
C ILE A 11 -10.55 -52.14 -7.40
N GLY A 12 -10.55 -53.38 -7.90
CA GLY A 12 -10.08 -54.56 -7.18
C GLY A 12 -8.73 -55.00 -7.74
N THR A 13 -7.72 -55.14 -6.87
CA THR A 13 -6.40 -55.66 -7.26
C THR A 13 -6.36 -57.17 -7.05
N ASN A 14 -6.24 -57.93 -8.13
CA ASN A 14 -5.97 -59.36 -8.09
C ASN A 14 -4.44 -59.56 -8.16
N SER A 15 -3.76 -59.60 -7.01
CA SER A 15 -2.34 -60.01 -6.97
C SER A 15 -2.00 -60.74 -5.68
N PRO A 16 -1.46 -61.98 -5.75
CA PRO A 16 -1.09 -62.78 -4.59
C PRO A 16 0.41 -62.64 -4.27
N MET A 17 0.90 -61.46 -3.85
CA MET A 17 2.21 -61.35 -3.19
C MET A 17 2.27 -60.23 -2.15
N LYS A 18 2.75 -60.61 -0.96
CA LYS A 18 3.03 -59.78 0.22
C LYS A 18 4.19 -58.80 -0.05
N ARG A 19 3.94 -57.48 -0.07
CA ARG A 19 4.98 -56.44 0.07
C ARG A 19 4.49 -55.27 0.94
N LYS A 20 5.42 -54.66 1.69
CA LYS A 20 5.20 -53.59 2.68
C LYS A 20 5.13 -52.22 1.99
N ILE A 21 4.32 -51.31 2.53
CA ILE A 21 4.02 -50.00 1.95
C ILE A 21 4.56 -48.91 2.90
N ILE A 22 5.28 -47.91 2.37
CA ILE A 22 5.75 -46.72 3.08
C ILE A 22 4.99 -45.50 2.53
N TYR A 23 4.57 -44.58 3.40
CA TYR A 23 3.78 -43.38 3.06
C TYR A 23 4.54 -42.10 3.36
N PHE A 24 4.50 -41.12 2.45
CA PHE A 24 4.93 -39.74 2.70
C PHE A 24 3.72 -38.80 2.75
N PHE A 25 3.73 -37.84 3.68
CA PHE A 25 2.65 -36.86 3.81
C PHE A 25 3.15 -35.43 3.62
N ARG A 26 2.58 -34.78 2.60
CA ARG A 26 2.31 -33.34 2.62
C ARG A 26 0.82 -33.18 2.33
N GLN A 27 0.16 -32.25 3.02
CA GLN A 27 -1.30 -32.12 3.06
C GLN A 27 -2.00 -32.45 1.73
N LYS A 28 -2.80 -33.52 1.83
CA LYS A 28 -3.78 -34.07 0.89
C LYS A 28 -3.31 -34.37 -0.54
N ASN A 29 -2.58 -35.49 -0.65
CA ASN A 29 -2.87 -36.58 -1.59
C ASN A 29 -2.02 -37.78 -1.14
N LEU A 30 -2.65 -38.95 -0.96
CA LEU A 30 -1.94 -40.19 -0.64
C LEU A 30 -1.26 -40.70 -1.92
N GLU A 31 0.07 -40.63 -1.96
CA GLU A 31 0.86 -41.28 -3.01
C GLU A 31 1.82 -42.31 -2.42
N LEU A 32 1.95 -43.43 -3.13
CA LEU A 32 2.66 -44.63 -2.69
C LEU A 32 3.99 -44.67 -3.46
N ILE A 33 5.09 -44.38 -2.77
CA ILE A 33 6.44 -44.44 -3.35
C ILE A 33 7.16 -45.60 -2.67
N GLU A 34 7.53 -46.62 -3.46
CA GLU A 34 8.38 -47.72 -2.98
C GLU A 34 9.74 -47.14 -2.56
N CYS A 35 10.05 -47.19 -1.25
CA CYS A 35 11.42 -46.94 -0.81
C CYS A 35 12.29 -48.14 -1.16
N ASP A 36 13.54 -47.84 -1.51
CA ASP A 36 14.57 -48.85 -1.69
C ASP A 36 14.79 -49.63 -0.37
N THR A 37 14.99 -50.93 -0.52
CA THR A 37 15.41 -51.91 0.49
C THR A 37 16.51 -51.42 1.43
N GLU A 38 17.40 -50.54 0.98
CA GLU A 38 18.47 -49.98 1.83
C GLU A 38 17.96 -49.01 2.90
N VAL A 39 16.94 -48.21 2.59
CA VAL A 39 16.30 -47.27 3.54
C VAL A 39 15.53 -48.04 4.63
N GLU A 40 14.91 -49.17 4.28
CA GLU A 40 14.21 -50.03 5.23
C GLU A 40 15.20 -50.70 6.21
N ARG A 41 16.38 -51.09 5.73
CA ARG A 41 17.48 -51.64 6.54
C ARG A 41 18.08 -50.61 7.49
N ALA A 42 18.28 -49.40 6.98
CA ALA A 42 18.81 -48.27 7.72
C ALA A 42 17.96 -47.93 8.96
N VAL A 43 16.66 -47.76 8.75
CA VAL A 43 15.70 -47.38 9.79
C VAL A 43 15.51 -48.49 10.84
N SER A 44 15.58 -49.76 10.41
CA SER A 44 15.46 -50.90 11.33
C SER A 44 16.69 -51.16 12.20
N THR A 45 17.86 -50.65 11.81
CA THR A 45 19.12 -50.77 12.56
C THR A 45 19.27 -49.68 13.62
N LEU A 46 18.73 -48.48 13.36
CA LEU A 46 18.80 -47.31 14.24
C LEU A 46 17.80 -47.34 15.42
N LEU A 47 16.72 -48.13 15.34
CA LEU A 47 15.66 -48.22 16.36
C LEU A 47 15.38 -49.70 16.73
N PRO A 48 16.21 -50.35 17.56
CA PRO A 48 16.04 -51.75 17.89
C PRO A 48 14.73 -52.01 18.67
N THR A 49 13.99 -53.05 18.29
CA THR A 49 12.80 -53.52 19.00
C THR A 49 13.04 -54.88 19.67
N ASN A 50 12.52 -55.05 20.89
CA ASN A 50 12.43 -56.34 21.58
C ASN A 50 11.23 -57.19 21.16
N ASP A 51 10.40 -56.71 20.22
CA ASP A 51 9.16 -57.39 19.85
C ASP A 51 9.04 -57.51 18.32
N ARG A 52 9.33 -58.71 17.81
CA ARG A 52 9.42 -59.04 16.37
C ARG A 52 8.06 -59.13 15.67
N ASN A 53 6.94 -59.03 16.40
CA ASN A 53 5.60 -59.36 15.88
C ASN A 53 4.64 -58.20 15.65
N ARG A 54 4.99 -56.95 15.96
CA ARG A 54 4.15 -55.77 15.64
C ARG A 54 4.60 -55.09 14.35
N LYS A 55 3.68 -54.96 13.38
CA LYS A 55 3.88 -54.11 12.19
C LYS A 55 3.91 -52.64 12.63
N GLN A 56 4.94 -51.91 12.23
CA GLN A 56 5.08 -50.49 12.56
C GLN A 56 5.11 -49.65 11.28
N GLN A 57 4.58 -48.44 11.37
CA GLN A 57 4.60 -47.44 10.31
C GLN A 57 5.47 -46.26 10.74
N LEU A 58 6.34 -45.78 9.84
CA LEU A 58 7.22 -44.63 10.07
C LEU A 58 6.77 -43.49 9.16
N VAL A 59 6.60 -42.29 9.71
CA VAL A 59 6.19 -41.10 8.96
C VAL A 59 7.23 -40.01 9.14
N ILE A 60 7.78 -39.48 8.03
CA ILE A 60 8.72 -38.37 8.03
C ILE A 60 8.00 -37.12 7.55
N ILE A 61 7.99 -36.06 8.36
CA ILE A 61 7.34 -34.77 8.07
C ILE A 61 8.40 -33.67 8.09
N THR A 62 8.38 -32.78 7.10
CA THR A 62 9.26 -31.61 7.07
C THR A 62 8.45 -30.33 7.28
N HIS A 63 8.84 -29.49 8.24
CA HIS A 63 8.15 -28.21 8.46
C HIS A 63 8.58 -27.18 7.40
N PRO A 64 7.64 -26.64 6.60
CA PRO A 64 7.96 -25.90 5.39
C PRO A 64 8.56 -24.50 5.62
N VAL A 65 8.62 -24.04 6.86
CA VAL A 65 9.17 -22.72 7.24
C VAL A 65 10.46 -22.84 8.07
N SER A 66 10.67 -23.95 8.79
CA SER A 66 11.84 -24.11 9.68
C SER A 66 12.86 -25.14 9.19
N ASN A 67 12.59 -25.87 8.09
CA ASN A 67 13.39 -27.00 7.62
C ASN A 67 13.62 -28.12 8.67
N GLN A 68 12.83 -28.14 9.74
CA GLN A 68 12.91 -29.18 10.75
C GLN A 68 12.24 -30.47 10.25
N LEU A 69 12.94 -31.59 10.45
CA LEU A 69 12.46 -32.95 10.20
C LEU A 69 11.76 -33.50 11.46
N PHE A 70 10.60 -34.12 11.30
CA PHE A 70 9.88 -34.81 12.37
C PHE A 70 9.72 -36.27 11.96
N ILE A 71 10.16 -37.19 12.80
CA ILE A 71 9.95 -38.63 12.59
C ILE A 71 8.91 -39.09 13.60
N ILE A 72 7.77 -39.56 13.10
CA ILE A 72 6.65 -40.02 13.91
C ILE A 72 6.53 -41.54 13.78
N ARG A 73 6.46 -42.22 14.92
CA ARG A 73 6.24 -43.67 15.01
C ARG A 73 4.79 -43.96 15.35
N SER A 74 4.15 -44.85 14.60
CA SER A 74 2.81 -45.34 14.91
C SER A 74 2.78 -46.87 15.05
N SER A 75 2.16 -47.35 16.14
CA SER A 75 1.84 -48.76 16.36
C SER A 75 0.35 -49.01 16.11
N LEU A 76 -0.13 -48.84 14.88
CA LEU A 76 -1.51 -49.15 14.54
C LEU A 76 -1.64 -50.62 14.12
N SER A 77 -2.27 -51.43 14.97
CA SER A 77 -2.89 -52.70 14.54
C SER A 77 -4.13 -52.37 13.72
N SER A 78 -4.25 -52.97 12.55
CA SER A 78 -5.39 -52.96 11.62
C SER A 78 -6.75 -52.69 12.28
N TYR A 79 -7.23 -51.45 12.20
CA TYR A 79 -8.63 -51.08 12.38
C TYR A 79 -9.01 -50.13 11.26
N ASP A 80 -10.16 -50.40 10.63
CA ASP A 80 -10.78 -49.54 9.61
C ASP A 80 -10.94 -48.11 10.15
N ILE A 81 -10.26 -47.17 9.51
CA ILE A 81 -10.37 -45.74 9.81
C ILE A 81 -11.68 -45.26 9.19
N GLN A 82 -12.69 -44.99 10.03
CA GLN A 82 -13.90 -44.31 9.55
C GLN A 82 -13.68 -42.79 9.52
N PRO A 83 -14.24 -42.05 8.53
CA PRO A 83 -13.81 -40.69 8.22
C PRO A 83 -14.13 -39.61 9.26
N ASN A 84 -14.77 -39.94 10.39
CA ASN A 84 -15.30 -38.97 11.35
C ASN A 84 -15.06 -39.34 12.84
N THR A 85 -14.07 -40.18 13.14
CA THR A 85 -13.77 -40.57 14.53
C THR A 85 -12.57 -39.80 15.05
N ASN A 86 -12.72 -39.14 16.20
CA ASN A 86 -11.65 -38.39 16.86
C ASN A 86 -10.78 -39.36 17.67
N TYR A 87 -9.69 -39.86 17.08
CA TYR A 87 -8.77 -40.83 17.69
C TYR A 87 -7.76 -40.15 18.64
N ALA A 88 -8.23 -39.28 19.53
CA ALA A 88 -7.39 -38.60 20.50
C ALA A 88 -6.96 -39.50 21.68
N ASP A 89 -7.51 -40.71 21.79
CA ASP A 89 -7.17 -41.65 22.86
C ASP A 89 -6.71 -42.99 22.30
N GLN A 90 -5.53 -43.43 22.77
CA GLN A 90 -4.88 -44.73 22.56
C GLN A 90 -4.11 -44.97 21.25
N SER A 91 -2.93 -44.33 21.13
CA SER A 91 -1.69 -45.02 20.74
C SER A 91 -0.49 -44.14 21.08
N MET A 92 0.59 -44.72 21.62
CA MET A 92 1.82 -43.98 21.92
C MET A 92 2.42 -43.43 20.61
N ILE A 93 2.24 -42.14 20.38
CA ILE A 93 2.91 -41.40 19.31
C ILE A 93 4.12 -40.73 19.93
N ASP A 94 5.30 -41.33 19.74
CA ASP A 94 6.56 -40.68 20.10
C ASP A 94 6.96 -39.74 18.94
N ILE A 95 7.06 -38.44 19.21
CA ILE A 95 7.48 -37.41 18.26
C ILE A 95 8.93 -37.04 18.56
N TYR A 96 9.83 -37.26 17.60
CA TYR A 96 11.24 -36.87 17.72
C TYR A 96 11.59 -35.74 16.74
N LEU A 97 12.20 -34.67 17.25
CA LEU A 97 12.66 -33.47 16.53
C LEU A 97 14.04 -33.67 15.90
N ALA A 98 14.25 -33.31 14.63
CA ALA A 98 15.56 -33.40 13.94
C ALA A 98 16.69 -32.67 14.67
N ASP A 99 16.41 -31.52 15.29
CA ASP A 99 17.42 -30.78 16.05
C ASP A 99 17.90 -31.58 17.26
N HIS A 100 17.03 -32.40 17.84
CA HIS A 100 17.39 -33.34 18.89
C HIS A 100 18.23 -34.52 18.35
N TRP A 101 18.02 -34.92 17.08
CA TRP A 101 18.83 -35.92 16.41
C TRP A 101 20.23 -35.40 16.04
N PHE A 102 20.34 -34.16 15.56
CA PHE A 102 21.64 -33.51 15.32
C PHE A 102 22.40 -33.24 16.63
N ASP A 103 21.71 -32.94 17.73
CA ASP A 103 22.31 -32.87 19.07
C ASP A 103 22.71 -34.25 19.62
N LEU A 104 21.96 -35.31 19.34
CA LEU A 104 22.34 -36.71 19.61
C LEU A 104 23.56 -37.15 18.79
N LEU A 105 23.66 -36.69 17.53
CA LEU A 105 24.81 -36.87 16.63
C LEU A 105 26.07 -36.15 17.17
N ASN A 106 25.92 -34.96 17.72
CA ASN A 106 27.02 -34.17 18.29
C ASN A 106 27.43 -34.63 19.70
N ARG A 107 26.55 -35.32 20.43
CA ARG A 107 26.85 -35.90 21.74
C ARG A 107 27.28 -37.36 21.59
N ASN A 108 28.54 -37.54 21.20
CA ASN A 108 29.36 -38.75 21.34
C ASN A 108 28.65 -39.99 21.90
N LYS A 109 28.07 -40.78 21.01
CA LYS A 109 28.18 -42.24 21.03
C LYS A 109 28.45 -42.71 19.62
N GLU A 110 29.48 -43.54 19.47
CA GLU A 110 30.04 -44.07 18.23
C GLU A 110 28.95 -44.39 17.20
N ILE A 111 28.90 -43.56 16.15
CA ILE A 111 28.06 -43.79 14.97
C ILE A 111 28.93 -44.62 14.02
N ASP A 112 28.51 -45.86 13.78
CA ASP A 112 29.11 -46.77 12.80
C ASP A 112 29.04 -46.16 11.39
N GLU A 113 30.06 -46.41 10.55
CA GLU A 113 30.16 -45.97 9.14
C GLU A 113 28.86 -46.22 8.36
N SER A 114 28.14 -47.30 8.67
CA SER A 114 26.84 -47.61 8.05
C SER A 114 25.78 -46.51 8.26
N GLN A 115 25.73 -45.89 9.44
CA GLN A 115 24.75 -44.85 9.78
C GLN A 115 25.10 -43.48 9.16
N ALA A 116 26.39 -43.21 8.97
CA ALA A 116 26.87 -42.01 8.30
C ALA A 116 26.55 -42.03 6.79
N GLU A 117 26.69 -43.19 6.14
CA GLU A 117 26.31 -43.37 4.73
C GLU A 117 24.81 -43.17 4.49
N ILE A 118 23.98 -43.67 5.41
CA ILE A 118 22.52 -43.52 5.38
C ILE A 118 22.11 -42.04 5.45
N LEU A 119 22.74 -41.28 6.35
CA LEU A 119 22.49 -39.85 6.51
C LEU A 119 22.93 -39.05 5.28
N GLN A 120 24.05 -39.43 4.65
CA GLN A 120 24.48 -38.84 3.38
C GLN A 120 23.55 -39.21 2.22
N ALA A 121 22.98 -40.42 2.20
CA ALA A 121 22.00 -40.83 1.19
C ALA A 121 20.69 -40.02 1.32
N LEU A 122 20.18 -39.84 2.55
CA LEU A 122 19.00 -39.02 2.83
C LEU A 122 19.22 -37.55 2.43
N LYS A 123 20.40 -36.98 2.76
CA LYS A 123 20.74 -35.61 2.37
C LYS A 123 20.79 -35.44 0.85
N ARG A 124 21.46 -36.35 0.13
CA ARG A 124 21.55 -36.32 -1.34
C ARG A 124 20.17 -36.40 -2.01
N MET A 125 19.27 -37.20 -1.47
CA MET A 125 17.91 -37.33 -1.98
C MET A 125 17.10 -36.03 -1.78
N ILE A 126 17.21 -35.40 -0.61
CA ILE A 126 16.56 -34.12 -0.32
C ILE A 126 17.07 -33.04 -1.26
N ASP A 127 18.39 -32.93 -1.43
CA ASP A 127 19.02 -31.95 -2.31
C ASP A 127 18.57 -32.16 -3.77
N HIS A 128 18.49 -33.42 -4.23
CA HIS A 128 18.03 -33.75 -5.59
C HIS A 128 16.58 -33.33 -5.88
N TYR A 129 15.65 -33.57 -4.94
CA TYR A 129 14.24 -33.19 -5.12
C TYR A 129 13.98 -31.68 -5.02
N VAL A 130 14.82 -30.96 -4.27
CA VAL A 130 14.80 -29.49 -4.22
C VAL A 130 15.26 -28.90 -5.55
N GLU A 131 16.26 -29.52 -6.19
CA GLU A 131 16.81 -29.06 -7.46
C GLU A 131 15.99 -29.52 -8.69
N HIS A 132 15.32 -30.68 -8.63
CA HIS A 132 14.63 -31.30 -9.77
C HIS A 132 13.19 -31.74 -9.42
N PRO A 133 12.23 -30.81 -9.24
CA PRO A 133 10.86 -31.17 -8.95
C PRO A 133 10.23 -31.96 -10.12
N PRO A 134 9.49 -33.05 -9.87
CA PRO A 134 8.94 -33.90 -10.93
C PRO A 134 7.90 -33.16 -11.80
N LYS A 135 7.86 -33.51 -13.10
CA LYS A 135 7.20 -32.75 -14.16
C LYS A 135 5.74 -33.14 -14.48
N GLU A 136 5.16 -34.16 -13.86
CA GLU A 136 3.84 -34.67 -14.26
C GLU A 136 2.74 -34.50 -13.19
N VAL A 137 1.72 -33.73 -13.59
CA VAL A 137 0.32 -33.70 -13.15
C VAL A 137 0.01 -33.29 -11.69
N TYR A 138 -0.26 -31.98 -11.53
CA TYR A 138 -0.98 -31.43 -10.39
C TYR A 138 -2.46 -31.85 -10.42
N VAL A 139 -2.85 -32.81 -9.58
CA VAL A 139 -4.27 -33.09 -9.31
C VAL A 139 -4.81 -32.04 -8.34
N LYS A 140 -5.77 -31.26 -8.84
CA LYS A 140 -6.56 -30.25 -8.12
C LYS A 140 -7.36 -30.95 -7.01
N GLU A 141 -6.92 -30.86 -5.77
CA GLU A 141 -7.81 -31.06 -4.63
C GLU A 141 -8.52 -29.75 -4.28
N ASN A 142 -9.74 -29.86 -3.75
CA ASN A 142 -10.53 -28.75 -3.23
C ASN A 142 -9.79 -28.09 -2.06
N ILE A 143 -8.91 -27.14 -2.39
CA ILE A 143 -8.58 -25.99 -1.56
C ILE A 143 -9.94 -25.37 -1.25
N THR A 144 -10.41 -25.45 0.00
CA THR A 144 -11.41 -24.50 0.45
C THR A 144 -10.84 -23.14 0.07
N PRO A 145 -11.43 -22.40 -0.88
CA PRO A 145 -10.78 -21.22 -1.40
C PRO A 145 -10.48 -20.31 -0.20
N TYR A 146 -9.23 -19.85 -0.08
CA TYR A 146 -8.77 -18.99 1.01
C TYR A 146 -9.59 -17.69 1.13
N LEU A 147 -10.37 -17.41 0.08
CA LEU A 147 -11.43 -16.44 -0.02
C LEU A 147 -12.73 -17.18 -0.28
N GLN A 148 -13.62 -17.21 0.71
CA GLN A 148 -15.01 -17.54 0.43
C GLN A 148 -15.75 -16.25 0.06
N CYS A 149 -16.73 -16.33 -0.85
CA CYS A 149 -17.62 -15.20 -1.15
C CYS A 149 -18.37 -14.70 0.11
N SER A 150 -18.43 -15.53 1.16
CA SER A 150 -18.97 -15.20 2.47
C SER A 150 -18.00 -14.46 3.41
N ASP A 151 -16.71 -14.34 3.05
CA ASP A 151 -15.75 -13.65 3.90
C ASP A 151 -16.10 -12.17 4.00
N GLN A 152 -16.17 -11.66 5.24
CA GLN A 152 -16.43 -10.26 5.52
C GLN A 152 -15.12 -9.46 5.56
N ILE A 153 -15.15 -8.31 4.89
CA ILE A 153 -14.05 -7.36 4.85
C ILE A 153 -14.46 -6.11 5.61
N ALA A 154 -13.62 -5.64 6.53
CA ALA A 154 -13.76 -4.32 7.11
C ALA A 154 -12.81 -3.33 6.45
N VAL A 155 -13.24 -2.08 6.27
CA VAL A 155 -12.37 -0.96 5.93
C VAL A 155 -12.48 0.10 7.02
N VAL A 156 -11.35 0.39 7.69
CA VAL A 156 -11.26 1.34 8.80
C VAL A 156 -10.67 2.66 8.28
N GLY A 157 -11.47 3.72 8.34
CA GLY A 157 -11.23 5.01 7.71
C GLY A 157 -11.89 5.07 6.34
N LEU A 158 -12.97 5.85 6.19
CA LEU A 158 -13.74 6.01 4.96
C LEU A 158 -13.45 7.37 4.30
N GLY A 159 -12.19 7.78 4.34
CA GLY A 159 -11.71 8.97 3.66
C GLY A 159 -11.39 8.71 2.19
N TYR A 160 -10.52 9.56 1.66
CA TYR A 160 -10.08 9.57 0.26
C TYR A 160 -9.56 8.22 -0.26
N VAL A 161 -8.91 7.43 0.61
CA VAL A 161 -8.38 6.10 0.25
C VAL A 161 -9.40 5.01 0.55
N GLY A 162 -9.95 4.99 1.77
CA GLY A 162 -10.73 3.86 2.22
C GLY A 162 -12.12 3.73 1.59
N LEU A 163 -12.79 4.83 1.24
CA LEU A 163 -14.10 4.73 0.56
C LEU A 163 -13.98 4.07 -0.83
N PRO A 164 -13.05 4.46 -1.72
CA PRO A 164 -12.80 3.72 -2.96
C PRO A 164 -12.48 2.24 -2.76
N VAL A 165 -11.65 1.91 -1.75
CA VAL A 165 -11.30 0.52 -1.43
C VAL A 165 -12.53 -0.27 -0.99
N ALA A 166 -13.37 0.31 -0.12
CA ALA A 166 -14.61 -0.30 0.33
C ALA A 166 -15.58 -0.57 -0.83
N LEU A 167 -15.74 0.41 -1.73
CA LEU A 167 -16.55 0.27 -2.94
C LEU A 167 -16.02 -0.82 -3.88
N GLY A 168 -14.70 -0.87 -4.08
CA GLY A 168 -14.05 -1.90 -4.90
C GLY A 168 -14.32 -3.31 -4.37
N PHE A 169 -14.15 -3.54 -3.07
CA PHE A 169 -14.43 -4.83 -2.45
C PHE A 169 -15.92 -5.17 -2.40
N ALA A 170 -16.80 -4.17 -2.24
CA ALA A 170 -18.26 -4.36 -2.17
C ALA A 170 -18.86 -4.94 -3.46
N LYS A 171 -18.15 -4.87 -4.59
CA LYS A 171 -18.55 -5.52 -5.84
C LYS A 171 -18.59 -7.05 -5.74
N LYS A 172 -17.86 -7.64 -4.78
CA LYS A 172 -17.67 -9.10 -4.68
C LYS A 172 -17.80 -9.67 -3.27
N TYR A 173 -17.59 -8.84 -2.24
CA TYR A 173 -17.56 -9.25 -0.85
C TYR A 173 -18.54 -8.43 -0.01
N ASN A 174 -18.91 -8.97 1.14
CA ASN A 174 -19.64 -8.20 2.14
C ASN A 174 -18.66 -7.27 2.85
N VAL A 175 -18.91 -5.97 2.77
CA VAL A 175 -18.00 -4.94 3.31
C VAL A 175 -18.68 -4.18 4.46
N THR A 176 -17.93 -4.02 5.54
CA THR A 176 -18.26 -3.11 6.65
C THR A 176 -17.30 -1.92 6.61
N GLY A 177 -17.83 -0.73 6.36
CA GLY A 177 -17.09 0.52 6.48
C GLY A 177 -17.14 1.05 7.90
N ILE A 178 -15.97 1.38 8.47
CA ILE A 178 -15.84 1.94 9.81
C ILE A 178 -15.18 3.30 9.76
N ASP A 179 -15.78 4.31 10.37
CA ASP A 179 -15.21 5.64 10.54
C ASP A 179 -15.60 6.20 11.92
N VAL A 180 -14.82 7.16 12.42
CA VAL A 180 -15.11 7.86 13.69
C VAL A 180 -16.02 9.06 13.48
N ASP A 181 -16.12 9.54 12.25
CA ASP A 181 -16.94 10.67 11.85
C ASP A 181 -18.41 10.24 11.65
N LEU A 182 -19.24 10.51 12.65
CA LEU A 182 -20.66 10.14 12.65
C LEU A 182 -21.47 10.89 11.59
N GLU A 183 -21.09 12.12 11.26
CA GLU A 183 -21.77 12.91 10.22
C GLU A 183 -21.51 12.31 8.84
N LYS A 184 -20.24 11.97 8.56
CA LYS A 184 -19.87 11.24 7.33
C LYS A 184 -20.59 9.91 7.22
N LEU A 185 -20.64 9.12 8.29
CA LEU A 185 -21.36 7.84 8.28
C LEU A 185 -22.85 8.03 7.97
N ALA A 186 -23.50 9.04 8.55
CA ALA A 186 -24.91 9.33 8.28
C ALA A 186 -25.16 9.75 6.83
N LEU A 187 -24.24 10.53 6.23
CA LEU A 187 -24.30 10.90 4.81
C LEU A 187 -24.12 9.67 3.91
N LEU A 188 -23.13 8.82 4.18
CA LEU A 188 -22.88 7.61 3.40
C LEU A 188 -24.03 6.60 3.48
N GLN A 189 -24.68 6.47 4.64
CA GLN A 189 -25.90 5.66 4.79
C GLN A 189 -27.07 6.19 3.94
N CYS A 190 -27.09 7.50 3.64
CA CYS A 190 -28.02 8.13 2.73
C CYS A 190 -27.54 8.12 1.27
N ASN A 191 -26.51 7.35 0.93
CA ASN A 191 -25.86 7.33 -0.39
C ASN A 191 -25.38 8.73 -0.82
N HIS A 192 -24.78 9.48 0.10
CA HIS A 192 -24.18 10.77 -0.18
C HIS A 192 -22.70 10.77 0.22
N ASP A 193 -21.82 10.96 -0.75
CA ASP A 193 -20.38 11.14 -0.52
C ASP A 193 -20.08 12.63 -0.29
N PRO A 194 -19.65 13.03 0.92
CA PRO A 194 -19.33 14.44 1.22
C PRO A 194 -18.14 14.96 0.42
N SER A 195 -17.29 14.09 -0.13
CA SER A 195 -16.17 14.50 -0.99
C SER A 195 -16.59 14.74 -2.44
N GLY A 196 -17.78 14.29 -2.84
CA GLY A 196 -18.29 14.37 -4.20
C GLY A 196 -17.54 13.48 -5.21
N GLN A 197 -16.71 12.53 -4.74
CA GLN A 197 -15.95 11.62 -5.58
C GLN A 197 -16.83 10.53 -6.20
N PHE A 198 -17.86 10.08 -5.48
CA PHE A 198 -18.77 9.02 -5.91
C PHE A 198 -20.22 9.48 -5.98
N SER A 199 -20.94 9.02 -7.00
CA SER A 199 -22.37 9.32 -7.15
C SER A 199 -23.24 8.52 -6.18
N SER A 200 -24.44 9.02 -5.91
CA SER A 200 -25.43 8.32 -5.09
C SER A 200 -25.77 6.92 -5.64
N ASP A 201 -25.81 6.75 -6.96
CA ASP A 201 -26.03 5.46 -7.62
C ASP A 201 -24.88 4.47 -7.36
N GLN A 202 -23.62 4.94 -7.39
CA GLN A 202 -22.46 4.10 -7.11
C GLN A 202 -22.46 3.62 -5.65
N LEU A 203 -22.79 4.52 -4.71
CA LEU A 203 -22.90 4.18 -3.30
C LEU A 203 -24.05 3.21 -3.04
N ALA A 204 -25.21 3.43 -3.66
CA ALA A 204 -26.38 2.57 -3.49
C ALA A 204 -26.16 1.14 -4.03
N ALA A 205 -25.38 1.00 -5.10
CA ALA A 205 -25.04 -0.30 -5.68
C ALA A 205 -24.02 -1.10 -4.83
N ALA A 206 -23.17 -0.40 -4.08
CA ALA A 206 -22.21 -1.01 -3.17
C ALA A 206 -22.89 -1.26 -1.82
N HIS A 207 -23.41 -2.47 -1.60
CA HIS A 207 -24.10 -2.86 -0.37
C HIS A 207 -23.14 -2.90 0.85
N ILE A 208 -22.66 -1.73 1.29
CA ILE A 208 -21.72 -1.55 2.41
C ILE A 208 -22.49 -1.23 3.68
N SER A 209 -22.13 -1.90 4.78
CA SER A 209 -22.63 -1.55 6.11
C SER A 209 -21.72 -0.51 6.76
N TYR A 210 -22.24 0.68 7.06
CA TYR A 210 -21.49 1.77 7.69
C TYR A 210 -21.74 1.82 9.21
N THR A 211 -20.67 1.85 10.03
CA THR A 211 -20.79 1.91 11.50
C THR A 211 -19.56 2.53 12.16
N ASP A 212 -19.73 3.09 13.35
CA ASP A 212 -18.64 3.52 14.25
C ASP A 212 -18.23 2.42 15.24
N LYS A 213 -18.94 1.29 15.26
CA LYS A 213 -18.79 0.26 16.29
C LYS A 213 -17.72 -0.76 15.93
N GLY A 214 -16.64 -0.79 16.72
CA GLY A 214 -15.56 -1.77 16.59
C GLY A 214 -16.00 -3.24 16.73
N THR A 215 -17.15 -3.52 17.37
CA THR A 215 -17.69 -4.89 17.48
C THR A 215 -17.95 -5.55 16.11
N ALA A 216 -18.18 -4.76 15.05
CA ALA A 216 -18.36 -5.30 13.70
C ALA A 216 -17.07 -5.93 13.13
N LEU A 217 -15.90 -5.66 13.71
CA LEU A 217 -14.63 -6.25 13.30
C LEU A 217 -14.51 -7.74 13.66
N GLN A 218 -15.25 -8.21 14.67
CA GLN A 218 -15.12 -9.58 15.19
C GLN A 218 -15.51 -10.66 14.17
N THR A 219 -16.33 -10.31 13.18
CA THR A 219 -16.78 -11.21 12.12
C THR A 219 -15.95 -11.06 10.84
N CYS A 220 -15.03 -10.11 10.80
CA CYS A 220 -14.24 -9.78 9.62
C CYS A 220 -12.96 -10.61 9.52
N ARG A 221 -12.75 -11.20 8.35
CA ARG A 221 -11.56 -12.01 8.04
C ARG A 221 -10.39 -11.16 7.58
N TYR A 222 -10.70 -10.06 6.89
CA TYR A 222 -9.75 -9.06 6.43
C TYR A 222 -10.16 -7.71 6.98
N ILE A 223 -9.19 -6.97 7.51
CA ILE A 223 -9.41 -5.61 8.02
C ILE A 223 -8.40 -4.70 7.32
N ILE A 224 -8.89 -3.79 6.49
CA ILE A 224 -8.08 -2.86 5.73
C ILE A 224 -8.06 -1.52 6.47
N VAL A 225 -6.87 -0.95 6.69
CA VAL A 225 -6.68 0.28 7.47
C VAL A 225 -6.25 1.42 6.55
N ALA A 226 -7.10 2.42 6.40
CA ALA A 226 -6.95 3.56 5.50
C ALA A 226 -7.24 4.89 6.23
N VAL A 227 -6.68 5.03 7.43
CA VAL A 227 -6.80 6.26 8.25
C VAL A 227 -5.74 7.30 7.84
N PRO A 228 -5.99 8.60 8.05
CA PRO A 228 -5.03 9.63 7.69
C PRO A 228 -3.73 9.50 8.48
N THR A 229 -2.62 9.88 7.86
CA THR A 229 -1.30 9.94 8.50
C THR A 229 -0.71 11.33 8.19
N PRO A 230 -1.13 12.37 8.95
CA PRO A 230 -0.63 13.72 8.74
C PRO A 230 0.80 13.87 9.27
N ILE A 231 1.37 15.06 9.08
CA ILE A 231 2.58 15.51 9.75
C ILE A 231 2.23 16.58 10.78
N THR A 232 3.02 16.66 11.84
CA THR A 232 2.94 17.71 12.86
C THR A 232 3.49 19.03 12.30
N TRP A 233 3.34 20.10 13.08
CA TRP A 233 3.91 21.43 12.76
C TRP A 233 5.45 21.44 12.67
N ASN A 234 6.13 20.39 13.15
CA ASN A 234 7.58 20.20 13.04
C ASN A 234 7.98 19.34 11.84
N ASP A 235 7.07 19.10 10.90
CA ASP A 235 7.26 18.19 9.76
C ASP A 235 7.63 16.76 10.19
N GLU A 236 7.10 16.30 11.33
CA GLU A 236 7.28 14.93 11.81
C GLU A 236 5.99 14.10 11.60
N PRO A 237 6.07 12.83 11.20
CA PRO A 237 4.89 11.97 11.07
C PRO A 237 4.06 11.89 12.35
N ASP A 238 2.74 12.11 12.22
CA ASP A 238 1.78 11.91 13.31
C ASP A 238 1.11 10.53 13.17
N LEU A 239 1.49 9.61 14.08
CA LEU A 239 0.96 8.25 14.10
C LEU A 239 -0.30 8.08 14.95
N THR A 240 -0.84 9.15 15.55
CA THR A 240 -1.98 9.08 16.48
C THR A 240 -3.16 8.31 15.89
N PHE A 241 -3.47 8.54 14.61
CA PHE A 241 -4.58 7.92 13.91
C PHE A 241 -4.38 6.43 13.65
N ILE A 242 -3.21 6.03 13.14
CA ILE A 242 -2.91 4.62 12.84
C ILE A 242 -2.77 3.79 14.13
N GLU A 243 -2.23 4.38 15.19
CA GLU A 243 -2.21 3.76 16.50
C GLU A 243 -3.62 3.60 17.07
N SER A 244 -4.47 4.62 16.94
CA SER A 244 -5.86 4.58 17.39
C SER A 244 -6.66 3.49 16.66
N ALA A 245 -6.50 3.40 15.34
CA ALA A 245 -7.07 2.34 14.52
C ALA A 245 -6.56 0.96 14.97
N SER A 246 -5.25 0.82 15.22
CA SER A 246 -4.66 -0.44 15.69
C SER A 246 -5.19 -0.83 17.09
N ARG A 247 -5.41 0.15 17.99
CA ARG A 247 -6.03 -0.10 19.30
C ARG A 247 -7.48 -0.56 19.16
N LEU A 248 -8.27 0.10 18.31
CA LEU A 248 -9.66 -0.29 18.04
C LEU A 248 -9.72 -1.72 17.49
N ILE A 249 -8.87 -2.04 16.52
CA ILE A 249 -8.82 -3.36 15.90
C ILE A 249 -8.41 -4.41 16.93
N GLY A 250 -7.33 -4.18 17.70
CA GLY A 250 -6.84 -5.11 18.71
C GLY A 250 -7.91 -5.50 19.73
N LYS A 251 -8.71 -4.55 20.23
CA LYS A 251 -9.80 -4.81 21.19
C LYS A 251 -10.91 -5.72 20.66
N HIS A 252 -11.06 -5.80 19.34
CA HIS A 252 -12.12 -6.57 18.67
C HIS A 252 -11.56 -7.63 17.72
N LEU A 253 -10.27 -7.94 17.82
CA LEU A 253 -9.57 -8.81 16.90
C LEU A 253 -9.98 -10.27 17.12
N ALA A 254 -10.41 -10.94 16.06
CA ALA A 254 -10.65 -12.36 16.04
C ALA A 254 -9.40 -13.14 15.60
N LYS A 255 -9.35 -14.43 15.97
CA LYS A 255 -8.29 -15.31 15.49
C LYS A 255 -8.39 -15.50 13.97
N ASP A 256 -7.24 -15.66 13.36
CA ASP A 256 -6.97 -15.92 11.95
C ASP A 256 -7.45 -14.77 11.03
N THR A 257 -7.64 -13.57 11.59
CA THR A 257 -7.85 -12.32 10.86
C THR A 257 -6.53 -11.80 10.25
N THR A 258 -6.60 -11.21 9.06
CA THR A 258 -5.49 -10.53 8.40
C THR A 258 -5.74 -9.02 8.35
N ILE A 259 -4.89 -8.24 9.00
CA ILE A 259 -4.94 -6.77 8.98
C ILE A 259 -4.02 -6.26 7.86
N ILE A 260 -4.52 -5.38 7.01
CA ILE A 260 -3.78 -4.84 5.86
C ILE A 260 -3.75 -3.32 5.99
N TYR A 261 -2.57 -2.76 6.19
CA TYR A 261 -2.40 -1.31 6.26
C TYR A 261 -2.22 -0.72 4.85
N GLU A 262 -3.03 0.28 4.51
CA GLU A 262 -2.91 1.07 3.27
C GLU A 262 -2.44 2.51 3.54
N SER A 263 -2.60 3.00 4.76
CA SER A 263 -2.10 4.30 5.20
C SER A 263 -0.60 4.46 4.89
N THR A 264 -0.21 5.61 4.33
CA THR A 264 1.21 5.92 4.09
C THR A 264 1.94 6.05 5.42
N VAL A 265 3.03 5.30 5.59
CA VAL A 265 3.83 5.25 6.80
C VAL A 265 5.31 5.08 6.47
N TYR A 266 6.20 5.32 7.43
CA TYR A 266 7.63 5.07 7.23
C TYR A 266 7.96 3.58 7.34
N PRO A 267 9.09 3.12 6.75
CA PRO A 267 9.46 1.72 6.78
C PRO A 267 9.67 1.24 8.23
N GLY A 268 8.88 0.25 8.63
CA GLY A 268 8.84 -0.33 9.96
C GLY A 268 7.57 -0.02 10.75
N THR A 269 6.75 0.96 10.37
CA THR A 269 5.57 1.31 11.20
C THR A 269 4.62 0.14 11.42
N THR A 270 4.33 -0.67 10.40
CA THR A 270 3.41 -1.81 10.56
C THR A 270 3.93 -2.84 11.57
N GLU A 271 5.20 -3.23 11.46
CA GLU A 271 5.79 -4.30 12.29
C GLU A 271 6.26 -3.79 13.65
N ASP A 272 6.86 -2.61 13.70
CA ASP A 272 7.54 -2.06 14.88
C ASP A 272 6.59 -1.25 15.78
N ILE A 273 5.45 -0.75 15.26
CA ILE A 273 4.47 0.06 16.01
C ILE A 273 3.10 -0.62 16.08
N CYS A 274 2.51 -0.96 14.93
CA CYS A 274 1.13 -1.44 14.89
C CYS A 274 0.97 -2.86 15.47
N VAL A 275 1.85 -3.80 15.13
CA VAL A 275 1.82 -5.17 15.66
C VAL A 275 1.88 -5.20 17.21
N PRO A 276 2.82 -4.52 17.89
CA PRO A 276 2.83 -4.47 19.35
C PRO A 276 1.53 -3.96 19.98
N ILE A 277 0.89 -2.96 19.35
CA ILE A 277 -0.41 -2.45 19.81
C ILE A 277 -1.51 -3.52 19.64
N LEU A 278 -1.57 -4.17 18.48
CA LEU A 278 -2.54 -5.23 18.20
C LEU A 278 -2.39 -6.40 19.20
N GLU A 279 -1.17 -6.88 19.45
CA GLU A 279 -0.91 -7.96 20.41
C GLU A 279 -1.30 -7.56 21.83
N LYS A 280 -0.95 -6.35 22.26
CA LYS A 280 -1.26 -5.84 23.60
C LYS A 280 -2.76 -5.75 23.85
N GLU A 281 -3.52 -5.20 22.91
CA GLU A 281 -4.95 -4.96 23.08
C GLU A 281 -5.80 -6.24 22.89
N SER A 282 -5.35 -7.18 22.05
CA SER A 282 -6.07 -8.42 21.78
C SER A 282 -5.69 -9.58 22.69
N GLY A 283 -4.47 -9.59 23.25
CA GLY A 283 -3.87 -10.76 23.90
C GLY A 283 -3.53 -11.91 22.94
N LEU A 284 -3.67 -11.69 21.62
CA LEU A 284 -3.33 -12.64 20.56
C LEU A 284 -1.89 -12.41 20.07
N ARG A 285 -1.31 -13.41 19.40
CA ARG A 285 0.06 -13.32 18.86
C ARG A 285 0.07 -13.19 17.33
N SER A 286 0.84 -12.23 16.82
CA SER A 286 1.05 -12.04 15.39
C SER A 286 1.81 -13.24 14.78
N GLY A 287 1.41 -13.66 13.58
CA GLY A 287 1.92 -14.84 12.89
C GLY A 287 1.48 -16.19 13.41
N ILE A 288 0.68 -16.22 14.48
CA ILE A 288 0.08 -17.44 15.04
C ILE A 288 -1.43 -17.30 15.06
N ASP A 289 -1.92 -16.32 15.82
CA ASP A 289 -3.34 -16.08 16.03
C ASP A 289 -3.90 -15.03 15.08
N PHE A 290 -3.10 -14.10 14.54
CA PHE A 290 -3.52 -13.16 13.51
C PHE A 290 -2.36 -12.82 12.58
N PHE A 291 -2.63 -12.15 11.48
CA PHE A 291 -1.62 -11.79 10.48
C PHE A 291 -1.69 -10.33 10.07
N VAL A 292 -0.57 -9.77 9.62
CA VAL A 292 -0.48 -8.41 9.08
C VAL A 292 0.12 -8.37 7.67
N GLY A 293 -0.24 -7.33 6.94
CA GLY A 293 0.34 -6.99 5.66
C GLY A 293 0.18 -5.51 5.33
N TYR A 294 0.70 -5.12 4.17
CA TYR A 294 0.73 -3.75 3.72
C TYR A 294 0.43 -3.66 2.22
N SER A 295 -0.37 -2.68 1.83
CA SER A 295 -0.84 -2.51 0.46
C SER A 295 -1.02 -1.02 0.18
N PRO A 296 0.05 -0.27 -0.13
CA PRO A 296 -0.03 1.18 -0.18
C PRO A 296 -1.00 1.64 -1.27
N GLU A 297 -1.65 2.77 -1.02
CA GLU A 297 -2.52 3.36 -2.03
C GLU A 297 -1.75 4.21 -3.06
N ARG A 298 -2.21 4.22 -4.32
CA ARG A 298 -1.62 4.90 -5.48
C ARG A 298 -2.63 5.69 -6.34
N ILE A 299 -3.80 6.02 -5.79
CA ILE A 299 -4.85 6.82 -6.41
C ILE A 299 -4.35 8.27 -6.51
N ASN A 300 -4.65 8.89 -7.65
CA ASN A 300 -4.35 10.28 -7.94
C ASN A 300 -5.65 11.07 -8.11
N PRO A 301 -5.87 12.17 -7.38
CA PRO A 301 -7.10 12.95 -7.51
C PRO A 301 -7.30 13.48 -8.94
N GLY A 302 -8.52 13.29 -9.48
CA GLY A 302 -8.88 13.72 -10.84
C GLY A 302 -8.24 12.90 -11.96
N ASP A 303 -7.81 11.66 -11.68
CA ASP A 303 -7.26 10.74 -12.68
C ASP A 303 -8.24 9.59 -12.98
N ASP A 304 -9.15 9.81 -13.93
CA ASP A 304 -10.14 8.81 -14.33
C ASP A 304 -9.54 7.63 -15.10
N LYS A 305 -8.26 7.71 -15.49
CA LYS A 305 -7.57 6.64 -16.24
C LYS A 305 -6.88 5.64 -15.33
N HIS A 306 -6.39 6.09 -14.19
CA HIS A 306 -5.71 5.26 -13.19
C HIS A 306 -6.55 5.19 -11.92
N THR A 307 -7.71 4.56 -12.05
CA THR A 307 -8.63 4.27 -10.94
C THR A 307 -8.05 3.20 -10.01
N PHE A 308 -8.70 2.99 -8.85
CA PHE A 308 -8.37 1.89 -7.94
C PHE A 308 -8.22 0.54 -8.66
N GLU A 309 -9.10 0.25 -9.62
CA GLU A 309 -9.21 -1.04 -10.32
C GLU A 309 -8.15 -1.22 -11.42
N THR A 310 -7.73 -0.11 -12.03
CA THR A 310 -6.87 -0.08 -13.22
C THR A 310 -5.42 0.25 -12.92
N ASN A 311 -5.11 0.64 -11.68
CA ASN A 311 -3.75 0.95 -11.26
C ASN A 311 -3.05 -0.28 -10.65
N ASN A 312 -1.75 -0.43 -10.96
CA ASN A 312 -0.96 -1.53 -10.43
C ASN A 312 -0.82 -1.44 -8.90
N LYS A 313 -1.22 -2.49 -8.19
CA LYS A 313 -1.18 -2.55 -6.73
C LYS A 313 0.10 -3.23 -6.25
N VAL A 314 0.68 -2.73 -5.15
CA VAL A 314 1.76 -3.43 -4.44
C VAL A 314 1.14 -4.07 -3.20
N VAL A 315 1.51 -5.31 -2.92
CA VAL A 315 1.11 -6.02 -1.71
C VAL A 315 2.32 -6.64 -1.03
N ALA A 316 2.29 -6.69 0.29
CA ALA A 316 3.23 -7.42 1.11
C ALA A 316 2.48 -8.07 2.28
N GLY A 317 2.97 -9.24 2.71
CA GLY A 317 2.52 -9.87 3.94
C GLY A 317 3.72 -10.26 4.79
N GLN A 318 3.51 -10.38 6.09
CA GLN A 318 4.54 -10.78 7.06
C GLN A 318 5.22 -12.13 6.75
N THR A 319 4.54 -13.01 5.99
CA THR A 319 5.09 -14.25 5.47
C THR A 319 4.70 -14.42 4.01
N LYS A 320 5.40 -15.28 3.27
CA LYS A 320 5.06 -15.61 1.88
C LYS A 320 3.63 -16.13 1.74
N HIS A 321 3.13 -16.89 2.72
CA HIS A 321 1.77 -17.40 2.73
C HIS A 321 0.75 -16.26 2.88
N VAL A 322 0.93 -15.37 3.85
CA VAL A 322 0.07 -14.19 4.05
C VAL A 322 0.12 -13.26 2.84
N CYS A 323 1.31 -13.05 2.26
CA CYS A 323 1.48 -12.24 1.06
C CYS A 323 0.68 -12.80 -0.13
N ASN A 324 0.63 -14.13 -0.30
CA ASN A 324 -0.20 -14.75 -1.33
C ASN A 324 -1.70 -14.58 -1.04
N ARG A 325 -2.14 -14.68 0.22
CA ARG A 325 -3.55 -14.41 0.59
C ARG A 325 -3.96 -12.98 0.26
N ILE A 326 -3.11 -12.00 0.59
CA ILE A 326 -3.36 -10.58 0.29
C ILE A 326 -3.35 -10.36 -1.23
N TYR A 327 -2.40 -10.97 -1.95
CA TYR A 327 -2.37 -10.94 -3.41
C TYR A 327 -3.68 -11.44 -4.01
N ASP A 328 -4.15 -12.62 -3.60
CA ASP A 328 -5.39 -13.21 -4.11
C ASP A 328 -6.60 -12.33 -3.79
N LEU A 329 -6.63 -11.71 -2.60
CA LEU A 329 -7.68 -10.79 -2.18
C LEU A 329 -7.77 -9.58 -3.13
N TYR A 330 -6.68 -8.82 -3.32
CA TYR A 330 -6.71 -7.65 -4.21
C TYR A 330 -6.86 -8.05 -5.68
N ALA A 331 -6.17 -9.08 -6.16
CA ALA A 331 -6.29 -9.55 -7.54
C ALA A 331 -7.71 -10.02 -7.89
N SER A 332 -8.57 -10.29 -6.90
CA SER A 332 -9.94 -10.70 -7.12
C SER A 332 -10.90 -9.57 -7.55
N ILE A 333 -10.49 -8.31 -7.38
CA ILE A 333 -11.29 -7.10 -7.68
C ILE A 333 -10.56 -6.08 -8.56
N LEU A 334 -9.28 -6.30 -8.88
CA LEU A 334 -8.47 -5.41 -9.70
C LEU A 334 -8.37 -5.95 -11.14
N ASP A 335 -8.45 -5.05 -12.11
CA ASP A 335 -8.18 -5.32 -13.54
C ASP A 335 -6.67 -5.21 -13.85
N ALA A 336 -5.91 -4.59 -12.93
CA ALA A 336 -4.48 -4.32 -13.06
C ALA A 336 -3.59 -5.38 -12.41
N SER A 337 -2.28 -5.28 -12.66
CA SER A 337 -1.31 -6.21 -12.08
C SER A 337 -1.10 -5.96 -10.58
N VAL A 338 -0.94 -7.03 -9.82
CA VAL A 338 -0.60 -6.98 -8.40
C VAL A 338 0.84 -7.45 -8.21
N TYR A 339 1.69 -6.59 -7.67
CA TYR A 339 3.09 -6.87 -7.41
C TYR A 339 3.31 -7.29 -5.95
N LYS A 340 3.95 -8.44 -5.73
CA LYS A 340 4.31 -8.93 -4.40
C LYS A 340 5.69 -8.42 -3.99
N ALA A 341 5.74 -7.44 -3.09
CA ALA A 341 6.99 -6.98 -2.50
C ALA A 341 7.59 -8.05 -1.58
N SER A 342 8.91 -8.01 -1.41
CA SER A 342 9.66 -9.01 -0.64
C SER A 342 9.38 -8.98 0.87
N SER A 343 8.94 -7.82 1.39
CA SER A 343 8.54 -7.63 2.80
C SER A 343 7.64 -6.41 2.95
N ILE A 344 6.97 -6.29 4.11
CA ILE A 344 6.16 -5.12 4.46
C ILE A 344 7.00 -3.85 4.42
N LYS A 345 8.17 -3.87 5.08
CA LYS A 345 9.13 -2.75 5.11
C LYS A 345 9.55 -2.27 3.71
N VAL A 346 9.67 -3.18 2.73
CA VAL A 346 9.97 -2.82 1.33
C VAL A 346 8.76 -2.17 0.65
N ALA A 347 7.54 -2.64 0.91
CA ALA A 347 6.33 -2.02 0.37
C ALA A 347 6.06 -0.63 0.96
N GLU A 348 6.28 -0.44 2.27
CA GLU A 348 6.23 0.88 2.93
C GLU A 348 7.27 1.83 2.31
N ALA A 349 8.52 1.38 2.15
CA ALA A 349 9.57 2.18 1.53
C ALA A 349 9.27 2.55 0.07
N ALA A 350 8.74 1.61 -0.72
CA ALA A 350 8.40 1.86 -2.12
C ALA A 350 7.42 3.02 -2.28
N LYS A 351 6.42 3.12 -1.38
CA LYS A 351 5.44 4.21 -1.40
C LYS A 351 6.05 5.58 -1.11
N ILE A 352 7.01 5.65 -0.20
CA ILE A 352 7.67 6.92 0.09
C ILE A 352 8.64 7.31 -1.03
N VAL A 353 9.35 6.34 -1.60
CA VAL A 353 10.33 6.59 -2.66
C VAL A 353 9.68 7.16 -3.93
N GLU A 354 8.50 6.68 -4.35
CA GLU A 354 7.80 7.21 -5.53
C GLU A 354 7.50 8.72 -5.41
N ASN A 355 7.05 9.17 -4.23
CA ASN A 355 6.72 10.58 -3.99
C ASN A 355 7.97 11.42 -3.69
N THR A 356 8.94 10.87 -2.98
CA THR A 356 10.24 11.53 -2.71
C THR A 356 11.02 11.79 -4.00
N GLN A 357 11.03 10.84 -4.94
CA GLN A 357 11.65 11.05 -6.26
C GLN A 357 10.99 12.21 -7.00
N ARG A 358 9.66 12.31 -6.97
CA ARG A 358 8.92 13.38 -7.64
C ARG A 358 9.21 14.73 -6.99
N ASP A 359 9.20 14.81 -5.66
CA ASP A 359 9.53 16.01 -4.89
C ASP A 359 10.93 16.53 -5.23
N ILE A 360 11.95 15.67 -5.18
CA ILE A 360 13.34 16.00 -5.50
C ILE A 360 13.49 16.52 -6.93
N ASN A 361 12.84 15.86 -7.91
CA ASN A 361 12.95 16.29 -9.29
C ASN A 361 12.25 17.64 -9.54
N ILE A 362 11.14 17.92 -8.84
CA ILE A 362 10.50 19.25 -8.92
C ILE A 362 11.39 20.29 -8.23
N ALA A 363 11.99 19.98 -7.08
CA ALA A 363 12.94 20.87 -6.40
C ALA A 363 14.13 21.22 -7.29
N TYR A 364 14.68 20.22 -7.99
CA TYR A 364 15.74 20.45 -8.95
C TYR A 364 15.29 21.38 -10.09
N MET A 365 14.08 21.19 -10.64
CA MET A 365 13.56 22.10 -11.67
C MET A 365 13.29 23.52 -11.14
N ASN A 366 12.85 23.64 -9.90
CA ASN A 366 12.66 24.91 -9.20
C ASN A 366 13.99 25.63 -8.95
N GLU A 367 15.04 24.91 -8.56
CA GLU A 367 16.37 25.52 -8.41
C GLU A 367 16.93 25.97 -9.77
N LEU A 368 16.73 25.16 -10.81
CA LEU A 368 17.11 25.52 -12.17
C LEU A 368 16.35 26.75 -12.68
N SER A 369 15.05 26.88 -12.43
CA SER A 369 14.29 28.07 -12.85
C SER A 369 14.81 29.35 -12.22
N ILE A 370 15.18 29.30 -10.93
CA ILE A 370 15.80 30.43 -10.23
C ILE A 370 17.17 30.78 -10.87
N ILE A 371 17.99 29.78 -11.17
CA ILE A 371 19.30 29.98 -11.82
C ILE A 371 19.13 30.57 -13.21
N PHE A 372 18.27 30.00 -14.05
CA PHE A 372 18.03 30.46 -15.41
C PHE A 372 17.41 31.86 -15.45
N GLY A 373 16.50 32.17 -14.53
CA GLY A 373 15.97 33.52 -14.35
C GLY A 373 17.08 34.55 -14.11
N LYS A 374 18.08 34.24 -13.28
CA LYS A 374 19.25 35.11 -13.05
C LYS A 374 20.18 35.22 -14.26
N LEU A 375 20.22 34.20 -15.11
CA LEU A 375 21.01 34.17 -16.34
C LEU A 375 20.29 34.76 -17.56
N GLY A 376 19.00 35.11 -17.43
CA GLY A 376 18.17 35.54 -18.56
C GLY A 376 17.88 34.42 -19.57
N ILE A 377 17.85 33.16 -19.10
CA ILE A 377 17.57 31.97 -19.92
C ILE A 377 16.14 31.51 -19.62
N GLU A 378 15.39 31.13 -20.66
CA GLU A 378 14.03 30.61 -20.50
C GLU A 378 14.04 29.12 -20.10
N THR A 379 13.52 28.80 -18.90
CA THR A 379 13.47 27.43 -18.36
C THR A 379 12.74 26.46 -19.31
N SER A 380 11.60 26.85 -19.88
CA SER A 380 10.84 26.01 -20.82
C SER A 380 11.60 25.69 -22.10
N GLU A 381 12.43 26.59 -22.62
CA GLU A 381 13.28 26.33 -23.79
C GLU A 381 14.38 25.32 -23.46
N VAL A 382 15.02 25.47 -22.30
CA VAL A 382 16.04 24.52 -21.82
C VAL A 382 15.43 23.12 -21.66
N ILE A 383 14.26 23.01 -21.01
CA ILE A 383 13.56 21.74 -20.86
C ILE A 383 13.20 21.15 -22.23
N LYS A 384 12.72 21.96 -23.19
CA LYS A 384 12.40 21.51 -24.55
C LYS A 384 13.63 20.98 -25.29
N ALA A 385 14.79 21.63 -25.13
CA ALA A 385 16.05 21.16 -25.71
C ALA A 385 16.53 19.87 -25.02
N ALA A 386 16.49 19.79 -23.69
CA ALA A 386 16.94 18.63 -22.92
C ALA A 386 16.08 17.36 -23.19
N LYS A 387 14.77 17.54 -23.40
CA LYS A 387 13.82 16.49 -23.77
C LYS A 387 14.19 15.72 -25.05
N THR A 388 15.07 16.25 -25.90
CA THR A 388 15.57 15.54 -27.09
C THR A 388 16.45 14.34 -26.75
N LYS A 389 17.00 14.28 -25.53
CA LYS A 389 17.81 13.16 -25.06
C LYS A 389 16.93 12.01 -24.57
N TRP A 390 17.15 10.82 -25.11
CA TRP A 390 16.30 9.63 -24.92
C TRP A 390 16.05 9.20 -23.46
N ASN A 391 16.96 9.50 -22.53
CA ASN A 391 16.84 9.14 -21.12
C ASN A 391 16.61 10.34 -20.19
N PHE A 392 16.23 11.50 -20.74
CA PHE A 392 15.83 12.63 -19.93
C PHE A 392 14.36 12.46 -19.50
N ASN A 393 14.13 12.34 -18.19
CA ASN A 393 12.79 12.32 -17.62
C ASN A 393 12.34 13.76 -17.34
N PRO A 394 11.35 14.29 -18.07
CA PRO A 394 11.00 15.69 -17.93
C PRO A 394 10.15 15.94 -16.69
N TYR A 395 10.59 16.88 -15.88
CA TYR A 395 9.82 17.55 -14.84
C TYR A 395 9.75 19.04 -15.17
N THR A 396 8.86 19.77 -14.53
CA THR A 396 8.69 21.21 -14.70
C THR A 396 8.76 21.90 -13.34
N PRO A 397 9.26 23.14 -13.26
CA PRO A 397 9.17 23.94 -12.04
C PRO A 397 7.72 24.22 -11.70
N GLY A 398 7.45 24.52 -10.44
CA GLY A 398 6.12 24.84 -9.95
C GLY A 398 5.97 24.70 -8.45
N LEU A 399 4.74 24.91 -8.02
CA LEU A 399 4.33 24.81 -6.63
C LEU A 399 4.04 23.35 -6.25
N VAL A 400 4.65 22.88 -5.15
CA VAL A 400 4.43 21.53 -4.61
C VAL A 400 3.48 21.61 -3.41
N GLY A 401 2.21 21.29 -3.63
CA GLY A 401 1.17 21.25 -2.61
C GLY A 401 0.52 19.88 -2.42
N GLY A 402 -0.58 19.86 -1.66
CA GLY A 402 -1.40 18.67 -1.41
C GLY A 402 -0.83 17.71 -0.35
N HIS A 403 -1.33 16.48 -0.33
CA HIS A 403 -1.15 15.54 0.80
C HIS A 403 0.01 14.55 0.66
N CYS A 404 0.60 14.41 -0.52
CA CYS A 404 1.57 13.34 -0.76
C CYS A 404 2.98 13.88 -1.03
N ILE A 405 3.18 14.62 -2.14
CA ILE A 405 4.52 15.09 -2.53
C ILE A 405 5.09 16.05 -1.47
N GLY A 406 4.24 16.90 -0.89
CA GLY A 406 4.64 17.83 0.17
C GLY A 406 4.83 17.21 1.57
N ILE A 407 4.48 15.93 1.75
CA ILE A 407 4.36 15.32 3.09
C ILE A 407 5.20 14.05 3.18
N ASP A 408 5.04 13.10 2.26
CA ASP A 408 5.67 11.79 2.27
C ASP A 408 7.21 11.82 2.42
N PRO A 409 7.97 12.78 1.83
CA PRO A 409 9.42 12.83 2.03
C PRO A 409 9.83 12.96 3.50
N TYR A 410 9.00 13.61 4.33
CA TYR A 410 9.27 13.79 5.75
C TYR A 410 9.24 12.49 6.54
N TYR A 411 8.50 11.48 6.09
CA TYR A 411 8.50 10.15 6.70
C TYR A 411 9.90 9.51 6.65
N LEU A 412 10.55 9.58 5.49
CA LEU A 412 11.89 9.04 5.33
C LEU A 412 12.94 9.92 6.02
N ILE A 413 12.78 11.24 5.99
CA ILE A 413 13.66 12.17 6.73
C ILE A 413 13.60 11.87 8.23
N TYR A 414 12.40 11.74 8.80
CA TYR A 414 12.20 11.40 10.20
C TYR A 414 12.83 10.05 10.54
N GLN A 415 12.49 8.99 9.80
CA GLN A 415 12.96 7.64 10.10
C GLN A 415 14.48 7.51 9.95
N SER A 416 15.07 8.24 9.00
CA SER A 416 16.51 8.35 8.84
C SER A 416 17.18 8.98 10.06
N LYS A 417 16.62 10.10 10.57
CA LYS A 417 17.16 10.79 11.77
C LYS A 417 17.10 9.90 13.00
N GLN A 418 16.04 9.11 13.17
CA GLN A 418 15.92 8.15 14.28
C GLN A 418 17.02 7.07 14.25
N HIS A 419 17.59 6.81 13.08
CA HIS A 419 18.69 5.85 12.89
C HIS A 419 20.06 6.53 12.71
N GLY A 420 20.19 7.80 13.13
CA GLY A 420 21.47 8.52 13.17
C GLY A 420 21.97 9.04 11.82
N TYR A 421 21.19 8.95 10.74
CA TYR A 421 21.54 9.55 9.44
C TYR A 421 20.70 10.81 9.20
N HIS A 422 21.36 11.93 8.90
CA HIS A 422 20.68 13.18 8.56
C HIS A 422 20.69 13.39 7.04
N PRO A 423 19.54 13.21 6.35
CA PRO A 423 19.49 13.21 4.89
C PRO A 423 19.41 14.64 4.34
N THR A 424 20.55 15.37 4.35
CA THR A 424 20.65 16.77 3.91
C THR A 424 20.06 17.02 2.52
N PHE A 425 20.26 16.09 1.59
CA PHE A 425 19.74 16.20 0.22
C PHE A 425 18.21 16.25 0.16
N LEU A 426 17.53 15.36 0.89
CA LEU A 426 16.06 15.32 0.93
C LEU A 426 15.52 16.56 1.66
N SER A 427 16.17 16.97 2.75
CA SER A 427 15.78 18.19 3.47
C SER A 427 15.93 19.44 2.61
N ASN A 428 17.03 19.58 1.85
CA ASN A 428 17.23 20.71 0.95
C ASN A 428 16.22 20.74 -0.18
N ALA A 429 15.84 19.59 -0.75
CA ALA A 429 14.79 19.52 -1.77
C ALA A 429 13.46 20.09 -1.24
N ARG A 430 13.08 19.73 0.00
CA ARG A 430 11.91 20.31 0.67
C ARG A 430 12.06 21.81 0.88
N THR A 431 13.21 22.27 1.38
CA THR A 431 13.48 23.71 1.55
C THR A 431 13.32 24.49 0.24
N VAL A 432 13.83 23.97 -0.88
CA VAL A 432 13.67 24.63 -2.19
C VAL A 432 12.18 24.70 -2.58
N ASN A 433 11.44 23.60 -2.48
CA ASN A 433 10.02 23.56 -2.84
C ASN A 433 9.16 24.46 -1.94
N GLU A 434 9.42 24.47 -0.63
CA GLU A 434 8.73 25.33 0.34
C GLU A 434 9.05 26.81 0.15
N GLY A 435 10.24 27.15 -0.36
CA GLY A 435 10.65 28.53 -0.64
C GLY A 435 10.07 29.12 -1.94
N MET A 436 9.36 28.35 -2.76
CA MET A 436 8.85 28.84 -4.05
C MET A 436 7.80 29.96 -3.95
N PRO A 437 6.82 29.92 -3.01
CA PRO A 437 5.93 31.06 -2.76
C PRO A 437 6.68 32.37 -2.50
N ASP A 438 7.69 32.32 -1.61
CA ASP A 438 8.53 33.48 -1.30
C ASP A 438 9.26 33.99 -2.54
N TYR A 439 9.83 33.09 -3.34
CA TYR A 439 10.52 33.45 -4.59
C TYR A 439 9.59 34.14 -5.59
N ILE A 440 8.34 33.65 -5.73
CA ILE A 440 7.33 34.25 -6.60
C ILE A 440 6.96 35.65 -6.12
N VAL A 441 6.65 35.83 -4.83
CA VAL A 441 6.30 37.15 -4.27
C VAL A 441 7.48 38.11 -4.36
N GLN A 442 8.70 37.66 -4.06
CA GLN A 442 9.91 38.47 -4.23
C GLN A 442 10.13 38.89 -5.69
N SER A 443 9.85 38.01 -6.65
CA SER A 443 9.93 38.32 -8.08
C SER A 443 8.93 39.41 -8.47
N LEU A 444 7.70 39.36 -7.95
CA LEU A 444 6.72 40.43 -8.12
C LEU A 444 7.27 41.77 -7.59
N LEU A 445 7.78 41.79 -6.36
CA LEU A 445 8.32 43.00 -5.74
C LEU A 445 9.50 43.58 -6.54
N GLN A 446 10.38 42.73 -7.07
CA GLN A 446 11.48 43.16 -7.94
C GLN A 446 10.96 43.80 -9.23
N ILE A 447 9.92 43.24 -9.86
CA ILE A 447 9.28 43.83 -11.04
C ILE A 447 8.65 45.18 -10.70
N VAL A 448 7.90 45.26 -9.59
CA VAL A 448 7.27 46.49 -9.09
C VAL A 448 8.31 47.61 -8.94
N VAL A 449 9.44 47.32 -8.26
CA VAL A 449 10.52 48.28 -8.06
C VAL A 449 11.21 48.65 -9.38
N LYS A 450 11.55 47.66 -10.21
CA LYS A 450 12.25 47.87 -11.50
C LYS A 450 11.45 48.77 -12.45
N HIS A 451 10.13 48.59 -12.48
CA HIS A 451 9.22 49.34 -13.36
C HIS A 451 8.58 50.55 -12.69
N LYS A 452 8.96 50.85 -11.43
CA LYS A 452 8.49 52.02 -10.65
C LYS A 452 6.98 52.07 -10.46
N PHE A 453 6.35 50.91 -10.28
CA PHE A 453 4.96 50.86 -9.83
C PHE A 453 4.86 51.30 -8.36
N ASN A 454 3.78 51.99 -8.01
CA ASN A 454 3.47 52.26 -6.62
C ASN A 454 2.71 51.07 -6.02
N LEU A 455 3.32 50.40 -5.05
CA LEU A 455 2.78 49.17 -4.46
C LEU A 455 1.36 49.33 -3.93
N LYS A 456 1.04 50.49 -3.34
CA LYS A 456 -0.28 50.78 -2.75
C LYS A 456 -1.41 50.93 -3.77
N ASP A 457 -1.07 51.18 -5.03
CA ASP A 457 -2.04 51.42 -6.10
C ASP A 457 -2.32 50.15 -6.91
N LEU A 458 -1.59 49.05 -6.66
CA LEU A 458 -1.67 47.83 -7.44
C LEU A 458 -2.85 46.97 -7.01
N ASN A 459 -3.74 46.71 -7.98
CA ASN A 459 -4.75 45.68 -7.87
C ASN A 459 -4.20 44.35 -8.38
N VAL A 460 -4.46 43.27 -7.66
CA VAL A 460 -3.98 41.92 -7.97
C VAL A 460 -5.17 41.00 -8.24
N ILE A 461 -5.07 40.15 -9.26
CA ILE A 461 -5.93 38.97 -9.41
C ILE A 461 -5.09 37.72 -9.17
N LEU A 462 -5.49 36.90 -8.21
CA LEU A 462 -4.96 35.54 -8.03
C LEU A 462 -5.93 34.53 -8.66
N LEU A 463 -5.46 33.85 -9.69
CA LEU A 463 -6.22 32.84 -10.42
C LEU A 463 -5.76 31.42 -10.02
N GLY A 464 -6.68 30.68 -9.41
CA GLY A 464 -6.45 29.35 -8.86
C GLY A 464 -5.91 29.38 -7.42
N ILE A 465 -6.49 28.58 -6.54
CA ILE A 465 -6.04 28.39 -5.15
C ILE A 465 -6.02 26.92 -4.72
N THR A 466 -6.53 26.01 -5.54
CA THR A 466 -6.39 24.56 -5.31
C THR A 466 -4.93 24.12 -5.42
N PHE A 467 -4.56 22.97 -4.85
CA PHE A 467 -3.16 22.53 -4.91
C PHE A 467 -2.77 21.93 -6.27
N LYS A 468 -3.75 21.59 -7.10
CA LYS A 468 -3.60 20.97 -8.43
C LYS A 468 -4.75 21.41 -9.33
N GLU A 469 -4.51 21.40 -10.64
CA GLU A 469 -5.55 21.71 -11.61
C GLU A 469 -6.73 20.74 -11.52
N ASN A 470 -7.91 21.26 -11.84
CA ASN A 470 -9.15 20.50 -12.08
C ASN A 470 -9.65 19.67 -10.89
N ILE A 471 -9.29 20.05 -9.66
CA ILE A 471 -9.82 19.50 -8.42
C ILE A 471 -10.35 20.62 -7.53
N THR A 472 -11.06 20.28 -6.46
CA THR A 472 -11.65 21.24 -5.50
C THR A 472 -10.79 21.46 -4.25
N ASP A 473 -9.75 20.65 -4.05
CA ASP A 473 -8.98 20.59 -2.80
C ASP A 473 -7.92 21.71 -2.70
N THR A 474 -8.03 22.51 -1.65
CA THR A 474 -7.14 23.65 -1.33
C THR A 474 -6.18 23.34 -0.18
N ARG A 475 -6.25 22.15 0.43
CA ARG A 475 -5.41 21.79 1.58
C ARG A 475 -3.94 21.74 1.17
N ASN A 476 -3.07 22.35 1.98
CA ASN A 476 -1.64 22.51 1.70
C ASN A 476 -1.35 23.10 0.30
N SER A 477 -2.23 23.97 -0.20
CA SER A 477 -1.99 24.69 -1.45
C SER A 477 -0.96 25.79 -1.22
N LYS A 478 0.10 25.80 -2.03
CA LYS A 478 1.11 26.86 -1.98
C LYS A 478 0.64 28.15 -2.67
N SER A 479 -0.45 28.11 -3.44
CA SER A 479 -1.10 29.33 -3.93
C SER A 479 -1.74 30.12 -2.79
N LEU A 480 -2.21 29.44 -1.73
CA LEU A 480 -2.68 30.10 -0.51
C LEU A 480 -1.52 30.76 0.26
N ALA A 481 -0.33 30.13 0.30
CA ALA A 481 0.85 30.77 0.89
C ALA A 481 1.26 32.06 0.16
N ILE A 482 1.07 32.12 -1.17
CA ILE A 482 1.23 33.37 -1.95
C ILE A 482 0.18 34.40 -1.53
N LEU A 483 -1.09 33.99 -1.41
CA LEU A 483 -2.17 34.87 -0.96
C LEU A 483 -1.87 35.47 0.42
N ASP A 484 -1.47 34.64 1.39
CA ASP A 484 -1.13 35.07 2.75
C ASP A 484 -0.04 36.15 2.75
N GLN A 485 1.00 35.97 1.94
CA GLN A 485 2.08 36.95 1.82
C GLN A 485 1.63 38.26 1.16
N LEU A 486 0.81 38.18 0.12
CA LEU A 486 0.28 39.37 -0.55
C LEU A 486 -0.67 40.16 0.36
N LEU A 487 -1.50 39.47 1.15
CA LEU A 487 -2.35 40.10 2.17
C LEU A 487 -1.52 40.76 3.27
N ALA A 488 -0.45 40.10 3.73
CA ALA A 488 0.48 40.67 4.72
C ALA A 488 1.22 41.93 4.19
N LEU A 489 1.37 42.05 2.87
CA LEU A 489 1.92 43.23 2.18
C LEU A 489 0.85 44.29 1.84
N GLU A 490 -0.39 44.11 2.32
CA GLU A 490 -1.52 45.03 2.12
C GLU A 490 -1.95 45.23 0.65
N PHE A 491 -1.73 44.24 -0.22
CA PHE A 491 -2.25 44.30 -1.60
C PHE A 491 -3.78 44.24 -1.64
N HIS A 492 -4.37 44.92 -2.62
CA HIS A 492 -5.78 44.75 -2.97
C HIS A 492 -5.94 43.54 -3.91
N ILE A 493 -6.54 42.45 -3.43
CA ILE A 493 -6.54 41.15 -4.13
C ILE A 493 -7.96 40.69 -4.44
N GLN A 494 -8.20 40.35 -5.70
CA GLN A 494 -9.34 39.56 -6.17
C GLN A 494 -8.89 38.11 -6.31
N VAL A 495 -9.59 37.16 -5.71
CA VAL A 495 -9.27 35.74 -5.80
C VAL A 495 -10.35 35.03 -6.61
N CYS A 496 -9.95 34.23 -7.59
CA CYS A 496 -10.86 33.41 -8.38
C CYS A 496 -10.32 32.00 -8.52
N ASP A 497 -11.11 31.02 -8.08
CA ASP A 497 -10.94 29.62 -8.41
C ASP A 497 -12.33 29.04 -8.68
N PRO A 498 -12.59 28.50 -9.88
CA PRO A 498 -13.91 28.04 -10.26
C PRO A 498 -14.32 26.71 -9.62
N LEU A 499 -13.40 26.01 -8.95
CA LEU A 499 -13.64 24.68 -8.37
C LEU A 499 -13.49 24.64 -6.85
N ALA A 500 -12.71 25.54 -6.25
CA ALA A 500 -12.60 25.63 -4.79
C ALA A 500 -13.94 25.94 -4.12
N ASP A 501 -14.15 25.41 -2.92
CA ASP A 501 -15.36 25.68 -2.13
C ASP A 501 -15.37 27.14 -1.62
N PRO A 502 -16.34 27.97 -2.04
CA PRO A 502 -16.40 29.38 -1.65
C PRO A 502 -16.73 29.58 -0.17
N VAL A 503 -17.47 28.66 0.45
CA VAL A 503 -17.84 28.74 1.88
C VAL A 503 -16.60 28.46 2.74
N VAL A 504 -15.86 27.40 2.40
CA VAL A 504 -14.60 27.07 3.09
C VAL A 504 -13.59 28.20 2.95
N PHE A 505 -13.45 28.78 1.76
CA PHE A 505 -12.56 29.91 1.54
C PHE A 505 -12.97 31.14 2.35
N LYS A 506 -14.25 31.53 2.32
CA LYS A 506 -14.77 32.69 3.07
C LYS A 506 -14.55 32.53 4.57
N ASN A 507 -14.76 31.33 5.12
CA ASN A 507 -14.53 31.06 6.54
C ASN A 507 -13.06 31.20 6.94
N ASN A 508 -12.12 30.89 6.04
CA ASN A 508 -10.68 30.94 6.32
C ASN A 508 -10.07 32.34 6.11
N TYR A 509 -10.57 33.11 5.14
CA TYR A 509 -9.95 34.36 4.69
C TYR A 509 -10.80 35.62 4.90
N ASP A 510 -12.06 35.48 5.34
CA ASP A 510 -13.06 36.57 5.37
C ASP A 510 -13.23 37.31 4.01
N MET A 511 -12.84 36.65 2.93
CA MET A 511 -12.90 37.14 1.55
C MET A 511 -13.75 36.22 0.68
N ASP A 512 -14.40 36.79 -0.34
CA ASP A 512 -15.21 36.02 -1.27
C ASP A 512 -14.37 35.54 -2.46
N LEU A 513 -14.60 34.29 -2.89
CA LEU A 513 -14.12 33.82 -4.20
C LEU A 513 -14.99 34.47 -5.28
N LEU A 514 -14.39 35.31 -6.11
CA LEU A 514 -15.09 35.96 -7.19
C LEU A 514 -15.24 35.01 -8.38
N PRO A 515 -16.45 34.89 -8.96
CA PRO A 515 -16.62 34.17 -10.22
C PRO A 515 -15.95 34.95 -11.36
N LEU A 516 -15.54 34.23 -12.40
CA LEU A 516 -14.80 34.79 -13.54
C LEU A 516 -15.44 36.03 -14.18
N ASN A 517 -16.77 36.09 -14.23
CA ASN A 517 -17.52 37.20 -14.84
C ASN A 517 -17.64 38.44 -13.94
N GLN A 518 -17.21 38.38 -12.69
CA GLN A 518 -17.20 39.49 -11.73
C GLN A 518 -15.79 40.06 -11.50
N LEU A 519 -14.76 39.43 -12.07
CA LEU A 519 -13.40 39.97 -12.02
C LEU A 519 -13.32 41.30 -12.76
N THR A 520 -12.71 42.29 -12.10
CA THR A 520 -12.39 43.59 -12.70
C THR A 520 -10.92 43.64 -13.11
N PRO A 521 -10.56 44.41 -14.16
CA PRO A 521 -9.18 44.51 -14.62
C PRO A 521 -8.20 44.89 -13.50
N ALA A 522 -7.00 44.30 -13.55
CA ALA A 522 -5.98 44.47 -12.53
C ALA A 522 -4.61 44.81 -13.13
N ASP A 523 -3.74 45.31 -12.26
CA ASP A 523 -2.37 45.70 -12.58
C ASP A 523 -1.42 44.50 -12.51
N VAL A 524 -1.77 43.49 -11.69
CA VAL A 524 -1.05 42.24 -11.56
C VAL A 524 -2.02 41.07 -11.70
N ILE A 525 -1.69 40.08 -12.51
CA ILE A 525 -2.37 38.79 -12.55
C ILE A 525 -1.37 37.71 -12.20
N ILE A 526 -1.67 36.94 -11.17
CA ILE A 526 -0.92 35.74 -10.78
C ILE A 526 -1.74 34.53 -11.19
N PHE A 527 -1.32 33.89 -12.28
CA PHE A 527 -1.91 32.67 -12.79
C PHE A 527 -1.22 31.46 -12.16
N SER A 528 -1.82 30.93 -11.08
CA SER A 528 -1.18 29.94 -10.23
C SER A 528 -1.59 28.51 -10.53
N VAL A 529 -2.88 28.27 -10.77
CA VAL A 529 -3.42 26.94 -11.10
C VAL A 529 -4.16 26.99 -12.43
N PRO A 530 -3.63 26.37 -13.50
CA PRO A 530 -4.23 26.43 -14.82
C PRO A 530 -5.37 25.41 -14.99
N HIS A 531 -6.49 25.65 -14.30
CA HIS A 531 -7.73 24.89 -14.54
C HIS A 531 -8.16 24.98 -16.01
N ALA A 532 -8.72 23.90 -16.54
CA ALA A 532 -9.24 23.86 -17.91
C ALA A 532 -10.29 24.95 -18.17
N LEU A 533 -11.06 25.32 -17.14
CA LEU A 533 -12.05 26.41 -17.20
C LEU A 533 -11.41 27.79 -17.46
N PHE A 534 -10.13 27.97 -17.18
CA PHE A 534 -9.41 29.21 -17.50
C PHE A 534 -8.90 29.26 -18.94
N HIS A 535 -8.88 28.15 -19.68
CA HIS A 535 -8.36 28.14 -21.06
C HIS A 535 -9.20 28.97 -22.04
N THR A 536 -10.48 29.20 -21.74
CA THR A 536 -11.38 30.05 -22.54
C THR A 536 -11.36 31.51 -22.12
N LEU A 537 -10.57 31.87 -21.11
CA LEU A 537 -10.51 33.20 -20.55
C LEU A 537 -9.76 34.16 -21.48
N ASP A 538 -10.39 35.30 -21.79
CA ASP A 538 -9.76 36.39 -22.51
C ASP A 538 -9.01 37.29 -21.51
N PHE A 539 -7.73 36.97 -21.27
CA PHE A 539 -6.87 37.70 -20.34
C PHE A 539 -6.78 39.19 -20.66
N SER A 540 -6.98 39.61 -21.92
CA SER A 540 -6.94 41.02 -22.30
C SER A 540 -8.02 41.86 -21.61
N LYS A 541 -9.13 41.23 -21.18
CA LYS A 541 -10.21 41.87 -20.42
C LYS A 541 -9.92 41.97 -18.93
N LEU A 542 -8.91 41.28 -18.43
CA LEU A 542 -8.52 41.27 -17.02
C LEU A 542 -7.24 42.09 -16.77
N THR A 543 -6.55 42.50 -17.82
CA THR A 543 -5.30 43.24 -17.73
C THR A 543 -5.47 44.72 -18.07
N ASN A 544 -4.87 45.60 -17.27
CA ASN A 544 -4.59 46.98 -17.69
C ASN A 544 -3.39 47.03 -18.66
N LYS A 545 -3.26 48.13 -19.43
CA LYS A 545 -2.09 48.35 -20.30
C LYS A 545 -0.83 48.44 -19.45
N GLY A 546 0.17 47.59 -19.74
CA GLY A 546 1.42 47.55 -18.99
C GLY A 546 1.33 46.77 -17.67
N SER A 547 0.27 46.01 -17.45
CA SER A 547 0.12 45.09 -16.33
C SER A 547 1.22 44.03 -16.26
N ILE A 548 1.35 43.42 -15.09
CA ILE A 548 2.27 42.33 -14.78
C ILE A 548 1.48 41.02 -14.85
N MET A 549 1.87 40.13 -15.76
CA MET A 549 1.34 38.76 -15.86
C MET A 549 2.38 37.79 -15.31
N MET A 550 2.06 37.13 -14.20
CA MET A 550 2.87 36.09 -13.58
C MET A 550 2.24 34.71 -13.85
N ASP A 551 2.74 34.02 -14.86
CA ASP A 551 2.31 32.69 -15.27
C ASP A 551 3.23 31.63 -14.64
N ILE A 552 2.84 31.15 -13.45
CA ILE A 552 3.71 30.30 -12.62
C ILE A 552 4.12 29.03 -13.37
N LYS A 553 3.22 28.43 -14.15
CA LYS A 553 3.50 27.19 -14.92
C LYS A 553 3.94 27.44 -16.36
N GLY A 554 3.95 28.69 -16.83
CA GLY A 554 4.37 29.04 -18.18
C GLY A 554 3.47 28.45 -19.27
N VAL A 555 2.17 28.31 -19.03
CA VAL A 555 1.22 27.64 -19.95
C VAL A 555 0.41 28.60 -20.82
N LEU A 556 0.48 29.91 -20.55
CA LEU A 556 -0.25 30.91 -21.32
C LEU A 556 0.37 31.09 -22.71
N PRO A 557 -0.45 31.36 -23.74
CA PRO A 557 0.05 31.59 -25.09
C PRO A 557 0.84 32.89 -25.18
N ALA A 558 1.79 32.95 -26.12
CA ALA A 558 2.64 34.13 -26.34
C ALA A 558 1.85 35.42 -26.64
N SER A 559 0.61 35.32 -27.13
CA SER A 559 -0.26 36.48 -27.35
C SER A 559 -0.62 37.23 -26.06
N VAL A 560 -0.66 36.54 -24.92
CA VAL A 560 -0.89 37.16 -23.59
C VAL A 560 0.40 37.78 -23.07
N ALA A 561 1.56 37.13 -23.31
CA ALA A 561 2.87 37.64 -22.89
C ALA A 561 3.23 39.01 -23.51
N ASN A 562 2.67 39.34 -24.66
CA ASN A 562 2.98 40.59 -25.39
C ASN A 562 2.20 41.83 -24.91
N GLN A 563 1.32 41.71 -23.91
CA GLN A 563 0.42 42.81 -23.49
C GLN A 563 0.99 43.69 -22.36
N GLY A 564 2.12 43.30 -21.78
CA GLY A 564 2.73 43.98 -20.64
C GLY A 564 4.03 43.33 -20.20
N ILE A 565 4.25 43.28 -18.89
CA ILE A 565 5.40 42.60 -18.29
C ILE A 565 5.00 41.15 -18.04
N TYR A 566 5.73 40.21 -18.62
CA TYR A 566 5.45 38.78 -18.48
C TYR A 566 6.56 38.10 -17.67
N TRP A 567 6.15 37.31 -16.69
CA TRP A 567 7.02 36.54 -15.81
C TRP A 567 6.51 35.10 -15.70
N LYS A 568 7.44 34.14 -15.68
CA LYS A 568 7.18 32.72 -15.46
C LYS A 568 8.38 32.07 -14.79
N LEU A 569 8.18 30.87 -14.23
CA LEU A 569 9.26 30.01 -13.76
C LEU A 569 10.06 29.40 -14.92
#